data_AF-S7MV94-F1
#
_entry.id   AF-S7MV94-F1
#
_cell.length_a   1.000
_cell.length_b   1.000
_cell.length_c   1.000
_cell.angle_alpha   90.00
_cell.angle_beta   90.00
_cell.angle_gamma   90.00
#
_symmetry.space_group_name_H-M   'P 1'
#
loop_
_entity.id
_entity.type
_entity.pdbx_description
1 polymer ?
#
loop_
_entity_poly.entity_id
_entity_poly.type
_entity_poly.pdbx_seq_one_letter_code
_entity_poly.pdbx_strand_id
1 'polypeptide(L)'
;MGHKVVAFDISVVRGLWETRVKKHKARQKEEAERLERSALEKIKEEWNLVSECRRRGVPQAAYCRNGFVDTGARLLDKLERNSLPRQSLPSKGRDKGSSKFVFELSGEHWTELPDSLKEQTHLKEWHISHTLIEAIPTYIKLFQAMRILDLPKNQISHLPAEIGCLKNLKELNVSFNHLKSIPPELGECENLEKLDCSGNLELTELPFELSNLKQVTFVDLSANKFSSVPICVLRMSSLQWLDISNNSLNDLPQDIDRLEELQTFLLYKNKLTYLPYALLNLKKLTLLVVSGDHLVEIPTALCDSSTPLKFVNLMDNPIDNIQCQDGEEMRESEQDRQHFDKEFMRAYIEDLKERESVPSYTTKVSFSLQL
;
A
#
# COMPACT_ATOMS: atom_id res chain seq x y z
N MET A 1 -35.06 -37.55 -19.55
CA MET A 1 -35.74 -37.24 -18.26
C MET A 1 -34.70 -36.70 -17.29
N GLY A 2 -35.07 -35.71 -16.49
CA GLY A 2 -34.21 -34.62 -16.00
C GLY A 2 -33.04 -34.97 -15.08
N HIS A 3 -31.96 -34.20 -15.24
CA HIS A 3 -30.84 -34.14 -14.30
C HIS A 3 -31.28 -33.39 -13.02
N LYS A 4 -31.22 -34.06 -11.87
CA LYS A 4 -31.42 -33.43 -10.56
C LYS A 4 -30.24 -32.49 -10.28
N VAL A 5 -30.52 -31.19 -10.27
CA VAL A 5 -29.62 -30.17 -9.72
C VAL A 5 -29.78 -30.21 -8.20
N VAL A 6 -28.70 -30.50 -7.47
CA VAL A 6 -28.66 -30.39 -6.01
C VAL A 6 -28.46 -28.92 -5.67
N ALA A 7 -29.53 -28.23 -5.30
CA ALA A 7 -29.45 -26.89 -4.75
C ALA A 7 -29.00 -26.98 -3.28
N PHE A 8 -27.83 -26.45 -2.97
CA PHE A 8 -27.41 -26.26 -1.59
C PHE A 8 -28.07 -24.99 -1.04
N ASP A 9 -28.72 -25.10 0.12
CA ASP A 9 -29.32 -23.96 0.81
C ASP A 9 -28.22 -23.13 1.49
N ILE A 10 -27.74 -22.12 0.77
CA ILE A 10 -26.66 -21.20 1.15
C ILE A 10 -26.99 -20.43 2.44
N SER A 11 -28.26 -20.39 2.84
CA SER A 11 -28.75 -19.71 4.04
C SER A 11 -28.15 -20.28 5.34
N VAL A 12 -27.92 -21.60 5.39
CA VAL A 12 -27.35 -22.27 6.57
C VAL A 12 -25.85 -21.98 6.71
N VAL A 13 -25.14 -21.94 5.58
CA VAL A 13 -23.71 -21.62 5.54
C VAL A 13 -23.48 -20.15 5.94
N ARG A 14 -24.36 -19.25 5.48
CA ARG A 14 -24.36 -17.84 5.86
C ARG A 14 -24.57 -17.66 7.37
N GLY A 15 -25.54 -18.34 7.98
CA GLY A 15 -25.78 -18.25 9.43
C GLY A 15 -24.58 -18.71 10.28
N LEU A 16 -23.87 -19.74 9.82
CA LEU A 16 -22.64 -20.22 10.47
C LEU A 16 -21.49 -19.22 10.35
N TRP A 17 -21.33 -18.58 9.20
CA TRP A 17 -20.30 -17.56 8.98
C TRP A 17 -20.55 -16.30 9.80
N GLU A 18 -21.78 -15.78 9.81
CA GLU A 18 -22.17 -14.60 10.59
C GLU A 18 -21.95 -14.80 12.10
N THR A 19 -22.24 -16.00 12.60
CA THR A 19 -22.00 -16.36 14.01
C THR A 19 -20.50 -16.38 14.33
N ARG A 20 -19.69 -16.88 13.40
CA ARG A 20 -18.23 -16.97 13.57
C ARG A 20 -17.56 -15.60 13.54
N VAL A 21 -18.00 -14.73 12.63
CA VAL A 21 -17.53 -13.34 12.53
C VAL A 21 -17.90 -12.54 13.76
N LYS A 22 -19.14 -12.66 14.26
CA LYS A 22 -19.55 -12.02 15.53
C LYS A 22 -18.67 -12.45 16.70
N LYS A 23 -18.39 -13.76 16.80
CA LYS A 23 -17.53 -14.30 17.88
C LYS A 23 -16.08 -13.82 17.75
N HIS A 24 -15.57 -13.68 16.54
CA HIS A 24 -14.22 -13.15 16.29
C HIS A 24 -14.11 -11.66 16.67
N LYS A 25 -15.05 -10.83 16.23
CA LYS A 25 -15.08 -9.40 16.58
C LYS A 25 -15.21 -9.19 18.09
N ALA A 26 -16.03 -9.99 18.77
CA ALA A 26 -16.15 -9.95 20.22
C ALA A 26 -14.81 -10.28 20.91
N ARG A 27 -14.11 -11.31 20.43
CA ARG A 27 -12.80 -11.71 20.97
C ARG A 27 -11.72 -10.65 20.76
N GLN A 28 -11.70 -9.99 19.60
CA GLN A 28 -10.76 -8.88 19.36
C GLN A 28 -11.05 -7.68 20.26
N LYS A 29 -12.33 -7.37 20.48
CA LYS A 29 -12.70 -6.30 21.41
C LYS A 29 -12.27 -6.63 22.84
N GLU A 30 -12.49 -7.87 23.30
CA GLU A 30 -12.04 -8.32 24.61
C GLU A 30 -10.51 -8.32 24.75
N GLU A 31 -9.77 -8.69 23.70
CA GLU A 31 -8.30 -8.63 23.70
C GLU A 31 -7.77 -7.19 23.68
N ALA A 32 -8.41 -6.28 22.94
CA ALA A 32 -8.09 -4.86 22.94
C ALA A 32 -8.33 -4.23 24.31
N GLU A 33 -9.49 -4.49 24.93
CA GLU A 33 -9.79 -4.03 26.29
C GLU A 33 -8.84 -4.65 27.34
N ARG A 34 -8.38 -5.90 27.12
CA ARG A 34 -7.38 -6.53 27.99
C ARG A 34 -6.01 -5.88 27.83
N LEU A 35 -5.65 -5.47 26.61
CA LEU A 35 -4.39 -4.78 26.34
C LEU A 35 -4.41 -3.38 26.95
N GLU A 36 -5.52 -2.65 26.80
CA GLU A 36 -5.75 -1.31 27.35
C GLU A 36 -5.76 -1.31 28.88
N ARG A 37 -6.34 -2.35 29.50
CA ARG A 37 -6.29 -2.54 30.96
C ARG A 37 -4.99 -3.17 31.46
N SER A 38 -4.09 -3.59 30.56
CA SER A 38 -2.84 -4.26 30.92
C SER A 38 -1.90 -3.27 31.60
N ALA A 39 -1.16 -3.75 32.61
CA ALA A 39 -0.12 -2.98 33.27
C ALA A 39 0.94 -2.42 32.31
N LEU A 40 1.06 -2.99 31.10
CA LEU A 40 1.95 -2.55 30.04
C LEU A 40 1.61 -1.15 29.49
N GLU A 41 0.33 -0.79 29.38
CA GLU A 41 -0.10 0.53 28.92
C GLU A 41 0.28 1.61 29.96
N LYS A 42 0.03 1.32 31.24
CA LYS A 42 0.44 2.18 32.36
C LYS A 42 1.96 2.35 32.43
N ILE A 43 2.72 1.27 32.23
CA ILE A 43 4.19 1.33 32.19
C ILE A 43 4.68 2.18 31.01
N LYS A 44 3.99 2.12 29.87
CA LYS A 44 4.30 2.92 28.67
C LYS A 44 4.01 4.40 28.90
N GLU A 45 2.90 4.74 29.55
CA GLU A 45 2.57 6.11 29.94
C GLU A 45 3.59 6.69 30.95
N GLU A 46 3.97 5.90 31.97
CA GLU A 46 5.00 6.28 32.93
C GLU A 46 6.36 6.52 32.25
N TRP A 47 6.73 5.67 31.28
CA TRP A 47 7.97 5.83 30.51
C TRP A 47 7.97 7.06 29.60
N ASN A 48 6.83 7.36 28.97
CA ASN A 48 6.69 8.55 28.14
C ASN A 48 6.83 9.83 28.98
N LEU A 49 6.19 9.88 30.15
CA LEU A 49 6.31 11.01 31.08
C LEU A 49 7.77 11.20 31.55
N VAL A 50 8.46 10.12 31.92
CA VAL A 50 9.88 10.16 32.33
C VAL A 50 10.78 10.63 31.18
N SER A 51 10.52 10.17 29.97
CA SER A 51 11.27 10.57 28.76
C SER A 51 11.10 12.07 28.49
N GLU A 52 9.88 12.58 28.62
CA GLU A 52 9.58 13.99 28.37
C GLU A 52 10.16 14.91 29.46
N CYS A 53 10.06 14.53 30.74
CA CYS A 53 10.73 15.26 31.82
C CYS A 53 12.25 15.30 31.66
N ARG A 54 12.86 14.20 31.18
CA ARG A 54 14.31 14.15 30.89
C ARG A 54 14.69 15.06 29.72
N ARG A 55 13.84 15.15 28.68
CA ARG A 55 14.06 16.04 27.52
C ARG A 55 13.99 17.51 27.90
N ARG A 56 13.13 17.87 28.87
CA ARG A 56 12.98 19.24 29.39
C ARG A 56 13.94 19.59 30.54
N GLY A 57 14.87 18.71 30.89
CA GLY A 57 15.90 18.96 31.90
C GLY A 57 15.39 18.95 33.36
N VAL A 58 14.23 18.35 33.62
CA VAL A 58 13.64 18.30 34.97
C VAL A 58 14.37 17.23 35.82
N PRO A 59 14.85 17.57 37.04
CA PRO A 59 15.53 16.61 37.91
C PRO A 59 14.60 15.46 38.34
N GLN A 60 15.14 14.24 38.42
CA GLN A 60 14.39 13.02 38.72
C GLN A 60 13.60 13.07 40.04
N ALA A 61 14.09 13.83 41.03
CA ALA A 61 13.41 14.04 42.31
C ALA A 61 12.08 14.80 42.21
N ALA A 62 11.79 15.46 41.09
CA ALA A 62 10.58 16.27 40.90
C ALA A 62 9.37 15.45 40.42
N TYR A 63 9.57 14.31 39.76
CA TYR A 63 8.49 13.47 39.19
C TYR A 63 8.49 12.01 39.71
N CYS A 64 9.54 11.58 40.42
CA CYS A 64 9.54 10.31 41.14
C CYS A 64 9.35 10.55 42.64
N ARG A 65 8.25 10.07 43.21
CA ARG A 65 7.99 10.11 44.66
C ARG A 65 7.95 8.68 45.18
N ASN A 66 8.87 8.33 46.07
CA ASN A 66 9.00 6.99 46.67
C ASN A 66 9.08 5.83 45.66
N GLY A 67 9.74 6.04 44.50
CA GLY A 67 9.95 4.99 43.50
C GLY A 67 8.83 4.80 42.47
N PHE A 68 7.73 5.56 42.58
CA PHE A 68 6.65 5.60 41.59
C PHE A 68 6.63 6.95 40.85
N VAL A 69 6.28 6.91 39.56
CA VAL A 69 6.16 8.10 38.70
C VAL A 69 4.79 8.74 38.96
N ASP A 70 4.77 9.99 39.42
CA ASP A 70 3.52 10.69 39.72
C ASP A 70 2.89 11.22 38.42
N THR A 71 1.88 10.52 37.91
CA THR A 71 1.13 10.89 36.69
C THR A 71 0.07 11.97 36.94
N GLY A 72 -0.01 12.53 38.15
CA GLY A 72 -0.95 13.59 38.48
C GLY A 72 -0.69 14.89 37.70
N ALA A 73 -1.71 15.38 36.98
CA ALA A 73 -1.74 16.58 36.13
C ALA A 73 -1.19 17.90 36.74
N ARG A 74 -0.89 17.95 38.04
CA ARG A 74 -0.39 19.13 38.75
C ARG A 74 1.09 19.48 38.49
N LEU A 75 1.87 18.58 37.89
CA LEU A 75 3.27 18.85 37.51
C LEU A 75 3.40 19.60 36.17
N LEU A 76 2.53 19.30 35.21
CA LEU A 76 2.51 19.94 33.89
C LEU A 76 2.05 21.42 33.99
N ASP A 77 1.00 21.69 34.76
CA ASP A 77 0.48 23.06 34.99
C ASP A 77 1.49 24.02 35.65
N LYS A 78 2.41 23.48 36.47
CA LYS A 78 3.45 24.30 37.13
C LYS A 78 4.61 24.64 36.21
N LEU A 79 4.82 23.87 35.14
CA LEU A 79 5.91 24.09 34.18
C LEU A 79 5.54 25.09 33.08
N GLU A 80 4.25 25.25 32.76
CA GLU A 80 3.80 26.18 31.72
C GLU A 80 3.88 27.67 32.13
N ARG A 81 3.81 27.98 33.44
CA ARG A 81 3.80 29.38 33.91
C ARG A 81 5.15 30.10 33.88
N ASN A 82 6.28 29.40 33.70
CA ASN A 82 7.60 29.99 33.91
C ASN A 82 8.52 30.08 32.67
N SER A 83 8.04 29.81 31.46
CA SER A 83 8.92 29.96 30.28
C SER A 83 8.18 30.30 28.99
N LEU A 84 8.18 31.59 28.63
CA LEU A 84 8.25 32.06 27.24
C LEU A 84 9.06 33.37 27.19
N PRO A 85 9.73 33.72 26.07
CA PRO A 85 10.05 32.90 24.90
C PRO A 85 11.54 32.94 24.53
N ARG A 86 12.10 31.84 24.01
CA ARG A 86 13.29 31.92 23.16
C ARG A 86 13.30 30.81 22.12
N GLN A 87 13.30 31.26 20.86
CA GLN A 87 13.69 30.51 19.68
C GLN A 87 14.92 29.64 19.96
N SER A 88 14.80 28.33 19.76
CA SER A 88 15.89 27.47 19.33
C SER A 88 15.32 26.11 18.93
N LEU A 89 15.84 25.60 17.81
CA LEU A 89 15.54 24.30 17.22
C LEU A 89 15.49 23.18 18.27
N PRO A 90 14.75 22.08 18.03
CA PRO A 90 15.08 20.81 18.62
C PRO A 90 15.62 19.87 17.55
N SER A 91 16.93 19.63 17.62
CA SER A 91 17.53 18.40 17.13
C SER A 91 17.54 17.35 18.25
N LYS A 92 17.17 16.13 17.86
CA LYS A 92 17.56 14.80 18.38
C LYS A 92 17.08 14.27 19.75
N GLY A 93 16.44 13.09 19.67
CA GLY A 93 16.53 11.98 20.62
C GLY A 93 15.30 11.05 20.56
N ARG A 94 15.36 9.74 20.23
CA ARG A 94 16.48 8.77 20.24
C ARG A 94 16.20 7.55 19.34
N ASP A 95 17.28 7.10 18.70
CA ASP A 95 17.66 5.77 18.20
C ASP A 95 16.64 4.62 18.17
N LYS A 96 16.22 4.27 16.94
CA LYS A 96 16.55 2.98 16.35
C LYS A 96 17.45 3.25 15.14
N GLY A 97 18.76 2.97 15.27
CA GLY A 97 19.76 2.98 14.18
C GLY A 97 19.41 3.80 12.94
N SER A 98 19.29 5.13 13.08
CA SER A 98 19.01 6.01 11.94
C SER A 98 20.19 5.89 10.98
N SER A 99 19.98 5.12 9.93
CA SER A 99 20.92 4.88 8.86
C SER A 99 21.43 6.23 8.37
N LYS A 100 22.74 6.47 8.47
CA LYS A 100 23.45 7.73 8.13
C LYS A 100 23.14 8.31 6.74
N PHE A 101 22.38 7.59 5.93
CA PHE A 101 22.06 7.88 4.53
C PHE A 101 20.56 8.07 4.27
N VAL A 102 19.72 8.11 5.31
CA VAL A 102 18.26 8.18 5.19
C VAL A 102 17.76 9.56 5.64
N PHE A 103 16.91 10.17 4.84
CA PHE A 103 16.19 11.40 5.14
C PHE A 103 14.71 11.11 5.25
N GLU A 104 14.13 11.44 6.41
CA GLU A 104 12.71 11.23 6.70
C GLU A 104 12.04 12.58 6.94
N LEU A 105 10.89 12.81 6.30
CA LEU A 105 10.06 13.99 6.49
C LEU A 105 8.59 13.58 6.51
N SER A 106 7.85 14.06 7.50
CA SER A 106 6.41 13.80 7.55
C SER A 106 5.65 14.91 8.24
N GLY A 107 4.41 15.14 7.79
CA GLY A 107 3.46 16.04 8.41
C GLY A 107 3.00 17.16 7.49
N GLU A 108 1.75 17.57 7.70
CA GLU A 108 0.99 18.46 6.81
C GLU A 108 1.47 19.93 6.82
N HIS A 109 2.45 20.27 7.65
CA HIS A 109 2.99 21.63 7.73
C HIS A 109 4.10 21.88 6.70
N TRP A 110 4.64 20.83 6.08
CA TRP A 110 5.68 20.96 5.07
C TRP A 110 5.06 21.27 3.71
N THR A 111 5.23 22.49 3.24
CA THR A 111 4.84 22.92 1.89
C THR A 111 6.00 22.81 0.89
N GLU A 112 7.24 22.89 1.38
CA GLU A 112 8.45 22.84 0.57
C GLU A 112 9.54 22.03 1.26
N LEU A 113 10.49 21.50 0.48
CA LEU A 113 11.67 20.82 1.00
C LEU A 113 12.68 21.85 1.54
N PRO A 114 13.36 21.56 2.67
CA PRO A 114 14.33 22.49 3.25
C PRO A 114 15.53 22.71 2.34
N ASP A 115 15.94 23.97 2.15
CA ASP A 115 17.07 24.36 1.30
C ASP A 115 18.39 23.68 1.67
N SER A 116 18.57 23.30 2.94
CA SER A 116 19.76 22.61 3.42
C SER A 116 19.88 21.17 2.88
N LEU A 117 18.79 20.60 2.35
CA LEU A 117 18.79 19.26 1.78
C LEU A 117 19.76 19.16 0.61
N LYS A 118 19.92 20.23 -0.20
CA LYS A 118 20.84 20.30 -1.34
C LYS A 118 22.30 19.98 -0.98
N GLU A 119 22.70 20.22 0.27
CA GLU A 119 24.07 19.99 0.75
C GLU A 119 24.30 18.54 1.22
N GLN A 120 23.22 17.77 1.38
CA GLN A 120 23.24 16.42 1.92
C GLN A 120 23.32 15.35 0.82
N THR A 121 24.17 15.54 -0.19
CA THR A 121 24.30 14.65 -1.36
C THR A 121 24.73 13.21 -1.04
N HIS A 122 25.16 12.95 0.20
CA HIS A 122 25.49 11.63 0.71
C HIS A 122 24.24 10.76 0.98
N LEU A 123 23.06 11.36 1.08
CA LEU A 123 21.80 10.65 1.28
C LEU A 123 21.53 9.70 0.13
N LYS A 124 21.02 8.52 0.48
CA LYS A 124 20.67 7.45 -0.45
C LYS A 124 19.17 7.19 -0.48
N GLU A 125 18.46 7.54 0.59
CA GLU A 125 17.07 7.18 0.76
C GLU A 125 16.31 8.40 1.27
N TRP A 126 15.24 8.76 0.57
CA TRP A 126 14.31 9.80 0.96
C TRP A 126 12.95 9.16 1.23
N HIS A 127 12.42 9.37 2.43
CA HIS A 127 11.07 8.98 2.83
C HIS A 127 10.30 10.23 3.25
N ILE A 128 9.53 10.79 2.33
CA ILE A 128 8.75 12.00 2.57
C ILE A 128 7.28 11.64 2.38
N SER A 129 6.49 11.69 3.45
CA SER A 129 5.08 11.29 3.38
C SER A 129 4.15 12.22 4.14
N HIS A 130 2.90 12.30 3.70
CA HIS A 130 1.86 13.12 4.34
C HIS A 130 2.29 14.59 4.46
N THR A 131 2.80 15.17 3.37
CA THR A 131 3.17 16.59 3.29
C THR A 131 2.37 17.31 2.20
N LEU A 132 2.45 18.64 2.19
CA LEU A 132 1.83 19.50 1.17
C LEU A 132 2.85 19.91 0.08
N ILE A 133 3.89 19.10 -0.15
CA ILE A 133 4.91 19.40 -1.18
C ILE A 133 4.32 19.18 -2.57
N GLU A 134 4.33 20.24 -3.39
CA GLU A 134 3.76 20.23 -4.74
C GLU A 134 4.75 19.85 -5.86
N ALA A 135 6.05 19.98 -5.60
CA ALA A 135 7.08 19.76 -6.61
C ALA A 135 8.38 19.23 -6.01
N ILE A 136 9.03 18.33 -6.74
CA ILE A 136 10.38 17.87 -6.43
C ILE A 136 11.38 18.86 -7.05
N PRO A 137 12.35 19.37 -6.28
CA PRO A 137 13.30 20.36 -6.76
C PRO A 137 14.30 19.77 -7.77
N THR A 138 14.69 20.57 -8.76
CA THR A 138 15.62 20.18 -9.83
C THR A 138 17.02 19.84 -9.34
N TYR A 139 17.39 20.26 -8.13
CA TYR A 139 18.66 19.86 -7.50
C TYR A 139 18.70 18.37 -7.12
N ILE A 140 17.61 17.61 -7.31
CA ILE A 140 17.60 16.16 -7.12
C ILE A 140 18.69 15.43 -7.93
N LYS A 141 19.12 15.99 -9.08
CA LYS A 141 20.25 15.46 -9.86
C LYS A 141 21.57 15.37 -9.09
N LEU A 142 21.73 16.11 -7.99
CA LEU A 142 22.94 16.09 -7.17
C LEU A 142 23.08 14.78 -6.37
N PHE A 143 21.99 14.05 -6.15
CA PHE A 143 21.95 12.84 -5.32
C PHE A 143 22.26 11.59 -6.15
N GLN A 144 23.43 11.54 -6.79
CA GLN A 144 23.81 10.45 -7.70
C GLN A 144 23.87 9.07 -7.02
N ALA A 145 24.00 9.03 -5.69
CA ALA A 145 24.01 7.80 -4.89
C ALA A 145 22.61 7.37 -4.41
N MET A 146 21.55 8.09 -4.77
CA MET A 146 20.17 7.79 -4.37
C MET A 146 19.74 6.41 -4.86
N ARG A 147 19.07 5.67 -3.99
CA ARG A 147 18.57 4.31 -4.18
C ARG A 147 17.06 4.24 -3.98
N ILE A 148 16.53 4.97 -3.01
CA ILE A 148 15.10 4.95 -2.68
C ILE A 148 14.60 6.39 -2.67
N LEU A 149 13.56 6.65 -3.47
CA LEU A 149 12.81 7.88 -3.46
C LEU A 149 11.34 7.54 -3.17
N ASP A 150 10.98 7.66 -1.91
CA ASP A 150 9.68 7.29 -1.37
C ASP A 150 8.94 8.57 -0.96
N LEU A 151 7.98 8.97 -1.79
CA LEU A 151 7.23 10.22 -1.72
C LEU A 151 5.69 10.01 -1.68
N PRO A 152 5.15 9.06 -0.88
CA PRO A 152 3.73 8.76 -0.92
C PRO A 152 2.89 9.82 -0.21
N LYS A 153 1.65 10.05 -0.67
CA LYS A 153 0.68 10.96 -0.02
C LYS A 153 1.23 12.38 0.14
N ASN A 154 1.68 12.96 -0.97
CA ASN A 154 2.03 14.38 -1.05
C ASN A 154 1.15 15.06 -2.12
N GLN A 155 1.44 16.31 -2.47
CA GLN A 155 0.68 17.05 -3.49
C GLN A 155 1.45 17.18 -4.81
N ILE A 156 2.38 16.25 -5.09
CA ILE A 156 3.31 16.38 -6.20
C ILE A 156 2.56 16.35 -7.53
N SER A 157 2.67 17.43 -8.30
CA SER A 157 1.95 17.60 -9.57
C SER A 157 2.75 17.12 -10.79
N HIS A 158 4.08 17.15 -10.69
CA HIS A 158 5.00 16.74 -11.75
C HIS A 158 6.34 16.26 -11.18
N LEU A 159 6.99 15.33 -11.89
CA LEU A 159 8.37 14.93 -11.61
C LEU A 159 9.33 15.71 -12.54
N PRO A 160 10.47 16.20 -12.04
CA PRO A 160 11.46 16.88 -12.84
C PRO A 160 12.18 15.90 -13.78
N ALA A 161 12.56 16.36 -14.97
CA ALA A 161 13.36 15.59 -15.94
C ALA A 161 14.70 15.13 -15.34
N GLU A 162 15.23 15.89 -14.38
CA GLU A 162 16.42 15.56 -13.61
C GLU A 162 16.36 14.22 -12.85
N ILE A 163 15.18 13.62 -12.67
CA ILE A 163 15.04 12.27 -12.11
C ILE A 163 15.87 11.24 -12.89
N GLY A 164 16.02 11.42 -14.22
CA GLY A 164 16.81 10.53 -15.07
C GLY A 164 18.32 10.50 -14.77
N CYS A 165 18.82 11.47 -13.99
CA CYS A 165 20.21 11.47 -13.51
C CYS A 165 20.46 10.48 -12.37
N LEU A 166 19.40 9.96 -11.73
CA LEU A 166 19.51 9.05 -10.59
C LEU A 166 19.75 7.61 -11.04
N LYS A 167 20.89 7.35 -11.69
CA LYS A 167 21.22 6.03 -12.27
C LYS A 167 21.28 4.88 -11.25
N ASN A 168 21.39 5.16 -9.95
CA ASN A 168 21.41 4.18 -8.87
C ASN A 168 20.04 3.95 -8.22
N LEU A 169 18.99 4.64 -8.67
CA LEU A 169 17.65 4.54 -8.13
C LEU A 169 17.11 3.12 -8.37
N LYS A 170 16.68 2.47 -7.28
CA LYS A 170 16.11 1.13 -7.25
C LYS A 170 14.61 1.17 -6.98
N GLU A 171 14.16 2.09 -6.13
CA GLU A 171 12.76 2.19 -5.75
C GLU A 171 12.28 3.63 -5.92
N LEU A 172 11.23 3.81 -6.70
CA LEU A 172 10.50 5.06 -6.84
C LEU A 172 9.06 4.83 -6.44
N ASN A 173 8.63 5.49 -5.38
CA ASN A 173 7.25 5.51 -4.93
C ASN A 173 6.75 6.96 -4.92
N VAL A 174 5.81 7.25 -5.79
CA VAL A 174 5.13 8.55 -5.93
C VAL A 174 3.61 8.34 -5.84
N SER A 175 3.20 7.36 -5.03
CA SER A 175 1.80 7.00 -4.87
C SER A 175 1.00 8.09 -4.15
N PHE A 176 -0.30 8.18 -4.44
CA PHE A 176 -1.22 9.13 -3.81
C PHE A 176 -0.73 10.59 -3.94
N ASN A 177 -0.32 10.99 -5.14
CA ASN A 177 0.02 12.36 -5.50
C ASN A 177 -0.97 12.90 -6.55
N HIS A 178 -0.61 13.97 -7.26
CA HIS A 178 -1.43 14.58 -8.32
C HIS A 178 -0.70 14.58 -9.67
N LEU A 179 0.09 13.53 -9.94
CA LEU A 179 0.86 13.44 -11.18
C LEU A 179 -0.05 13.27 -12.39
N LYS A 180 0.10 14.19 -13.35
CA LYS A 180 -0.56 14.13 -14.67
C LYS A 180 0.22 13.33 -15.69
N SER A 181 1.55 13.34 -15.58
CA SER A 181 2.46 12.65 -16.48
C SER A 181 3.75 12.25 -15.76
N ILE A 182 4.44 11.27 -16.33
CA ILE A 182 5.78 10.87 -15.92
C ILE A 182 6.78 11.37 -16.97
N PRO A 183 7.92 11.96 -16.58
CA PRO A 183 8.93 12.42 -17.52
C PRO A 183 9.57 11.23 -18.26
N PRO A 184 9.80 11.33 -19.58
CA PRO A 184 10.45 10.27 -20.36
C PRO A 184 11.85 9.94 -19.83
N GLU A 185 12.53 10.92 -19.21
CA GLU A 185 13.84 10.76 -18.58
C GLU A 185 13.84 9.75 -17.42
N LEU A 186 12.69 9.40 -16.84
CA LEU A 186 12.66 8.29 -15.86
C LEU A 186 13.11 6.97 -16.49
N GLY A 187 12.95 6.79 -17.81
CA GLY A 187 13.46 5.63 -18.55
C GLY A 187 14.98 5.47 -18.50
N GLU A 188 15.71 6.51 -18.11
CA GLU A 188 17.16 6.50 -17.93
C GLU A 188 17.60 5.83 -16.62
N CYS A 189 16.69 5.54 -15.69
CA CYS A 189 16.97 4.89 -14.40
C CYS A 189 17.03 3.37 -14.56
N GLU A 190 17.99 2.85 -15.31
CA GLU A 190 18.09 1.42 -15.71
C GLU A 190 18.13 0.41 -14.55
N ASN A 191 18.50 0.85 -13.34
CA ASN A 191 18.55 0.03 -12.13
C ASN A 191 17.26 0.04 -11.30
N LEU A 192 16.19 0.66 -11.81
CA LEU A 192 14.91 0.69 -11.13
C LEU A 192 14.33 -0.73 -11.04
N GLU A 193 13.98 -1.14 -9.83
CA GLU A 193 13.43 -2.46 -9.50
C GLU A 193 11.93 -2.35 -9.13
N LYS A 194 11.53 -1.23 -8.52
CA LYS A 194 10.14 -0.97 -8.09
C LYS A 194 9.68 0.42 -8.51
N LEU A 195 8.50 0.48 -9.12
CA LEU A 195 7.83 1.70 -9.54
C LEU A 195 6.39 1.69 -9.01
N ASP A 196 6.07 2.57 -8.05
CA ASP A 196 4.71 2.78 -7.57
C ASP A 196 4.26 4.21 -7.97
N CYS A 197 3.30 4.28 -8.89
CA CYS A 197 2.63 5.51 -9.33
C CYS A 197 1.12 5.45 -9.12
N SER A 198 0.67 4.63 -8.16
CA SER A 198 -0.73 4.45 -7.86
C SER A 198 -1.39 5.69 -7.27
N GLY A 199 -2.71 5.84 -7.42
CA GLY A 199 -3.48 6.87 -6.72
C GLY A 199 -3.18 8.31 -7.17
N ASN A 200 -2.68 8.51 -8.40
CA ASN A 200 -2.44 9.85 -8.95
C ASN A 200 -3.67 10.48 -9.63
N LEU A 201 -4.77 9.71 -9.77
CA LEU A 201 -6.12 10.10 -10.22
C LEU A 201 -6.25 10.73 -11.63
N GLU A 202 -5.18 11.28 -12.19
CA GLU A 202 -5.16 11.97 -13.48
C GLU A 202 -4.16 11.38 -14.48
N LEU A 203 -3.31 10.44 -14.04
CA LEU A 203 -2.36 9.78 -14.91
C LEU A 203 -3.09 8.87 -15.92
N THR A 204 -2.91 9.16 -17.22
CA THR A 204 -3.59 8.45 -18.32
C THR A 204 -2.64 7.63 -19.20
N GLU A 205 -1.37 8.03 -19.27
CA GLU A 205 -0.37 7.42 -20.13
C GLU A 205 1.01 7.39 -19.46
N LEU A 206 1.87 6.53 -19.98
CA LEU A 206 3.26 6.41 -19.58
C LEU A 206 4.15 6.60 -20.82
N PRO A 207 5.27 7.34 -20.71
CA PRO A 207 6.18 7.55 -21.83
C PRO A 207 6.79 6.21 -22.29
N PHE A 208 7.05 6.11 -23.59
CA PHE A 208 7.57 4.90 -24.22
C PHE A 208 8.98 4.57 -23.74
N GLU A 209 9.75 5.58 -23.35
CA GLU A 209 11.11 5.53 -22.83
C GLU A 209 11.23 4.65 -21.58
N LEU A 210 10.15 4.50 -20.80
CA LEU A 210 10.11 3.55 -19.66
C LEU A 210 10.26 2.09 -20.07
N SER A 211 10.15 1.78 -21.37
CA SER A 211 10.48 0.45 -21.89
C SER A 211 11.95 0.06 -21.71
N ASN A 212 12.84 1.01 -21.41
CA ASN A 212 14.25 0.77 -21.09
C ASN A 212 14.45 0.17 -19.68
N LEU A 213 13.44 0.24 -18.81
CA LEU A 213 13.52 -0.24 -17.44
C LEU A 213 13.42 -1.77 -17.35
N LYS A 214 14.51 -2.46 -17.72
CA LYS A 214 14.56 -3.94 -17.79
C LYS A 214 14.66 -4.65 -16.44
N GLN A 215 15.04 -3.94 -15.38
CA GLN A 215 15.19 -4.50 -14.03
C GLN A 215 13.93 -4.36 -13.17
N VAL A 216 12.90 -3.68 -13.67
CA VAL A 216 11.67 -3.47 -12.90
C VAL A 216 10.95 -4.79 -12.72
N THR A 217 10.69 -5.13 -11.45
CA THR A 217 10.00 -6.35 -11.02
C THR A 217 8.61 -6.05 -10.48
N PHE A 218 8.37 -4.83 -10.01
CA PHE A 218 7.12 -4.39 -9.41
C PHE A 218 6.67 -3.08 -10.04
N VAL A 219 5.45 -3.06 -10.59
CA VAL A 219 4.80 -1.87 -11.13
C VAL A 219 3.39 -1.77 -10.57
N ASP A 220 3.10 -0.66 -9.89
CA ASP A 220 1.77 -0.31 -9.40
C ASP A 220 1.28 0.97 -10.10
N LEU A 221 0.26 0.81 -10.94
CA LEU A 221 -0.45 1.85 -11.66
C LEU A 221 -1.92 1.91 -11.25
N SER A 222 -2.27 1.28 -10.11
CA SER A 222 -3.65 1.24 -9.64
C SER A 222 -4.20 2.64 -9.34
N ALA A 223 -5.52 2.80 -9.38
CA ALA A 223 -6.19 4.06 -9.04
C ALA A 223 -5.73 5.26 -9.88
N ASN A 224 -5.79 5.09 -11.20
CA ASN A 224 -5.44 6.08 -12.22
C ASN A 224 -6.52 6.10 -13.32
N LYS A 225 -6.24 6.71 -14.48
CA LYS A 225 -7.18 6.83 -15.61
C LYS A 225 -6.68 6.12 -16.88
N PHE A 226 -5.94 5.02 -16.74
CA PHE A 226 -5.48 4.23 -17.89
C PHE A 226 -6.67 3.58 -18.61
N SER A 227 -6.72 3.70 -19.93
CA SER A 227 -7.73 3.09 -20.82
C SER A 227 -7.25 1.78 -21.46
N SER A 228 -5.93 1.57 -21.49
CA SER A 228 -5.27 0.33 -21.91
C SER A 228 -3.99 0.12 -21.10
N VAL A 229 -3.45 -1.11 -21.11
CA VAL A 229 -2.14 -1.39 -20.52
C VAL A 229 -1.06 -0.67 -21.34
N PRO A 230 -0.21 0.19 -20.73
CA PRO A 230 0.80 0.93 -21.48
C PRO A 230 1.81 0.03 -22.18
N ILE A 231 2.15 0.35 -23.44
CA ILE A 231 3.09 -0.44 -24.26
C ILE A 231 4.48 -0.56 -23.60
N CYS A 232 4.91 0.46 -22.86
CA CYS A 232 6.18 0.42 -22.14
C CYS A 232 6.21 -0.67 -21.07
N VAL A 233 5.11 -0.90 -20.35
CA VAL A 233 4.98 -1.96 -19.33
C VAL A 233 5.09 -3.33 -19.97
N LEU A 234 4.46 -3.54 -21.13
CA LEU A 234 4.57 -4.80 -21.91
C LEU A 234 5.99 -5.14 -22.37
N ARG A 235 6.93 -4.19 -22.28
CA ARG A 235 8.35 -4.36 -22.65
C ARG A 235 9.27 -4.53 -21.44
N MET A 236 8.74 -4.51 -20.21
CA MET A 236 9.50 -4.76 -18.98
C MET A 236 9.66 -6.27 -18.77
N SER A 237 10.75 -6.84 -19.25
CA SER A 237 10.97 -8.30 -19.31
C SER A 237 11.10 -8.98 -17.95
N SER A 238 11.49 -8.25 -16.90
CA SER A 238 11.67 -8.80 -15.54
C SER A 238 10.46 -8.58 -14.63
N LEU A 239 9.34 -8.10 -15.17
CA LEU A 239 8.17 -7.73 -14.39
C LEU A 239 7.51 -8.97 -13.79
N GLN A 240 7.39 -9.00 -12.46
CA GLN A 240 6.81 -10.12 -11.70
C GLN A 240 5.44 -9.75 -11.11
N TRP A 241 5.24 -8.48 -10.78
CA TRP A 241 4.02 -7.98 -10.18
C TRP A 241 3.55 -6.74 -10.93
N LEU A 242 2.32 -6.80 -11.43
CA LEU A 242 1.66 -5.69 -12.11
C LEU A 242 0.28 -5.48 -11.50
N ASP A 243 0.03 -4.27 -11.02
CA ASP A 243 -1.31 -3.83 -10.62
C ASP A 243 -1.72 -2.61 -11.43
N ILE A 244 -2.86 -2.73 -12.08
CA ILE A 244 -3.52 -1.66 -12.82
C ILE A 244 -5.01 -1.65 -12.46
N SER A 245 -5.32 -2.04 -11.22
CA SER A 245 -6.67 -2.03 -10.66
C SER A 245 -7.22 -0.61 -10.54
N ASN A 246 -8.55 -0.45 -10.47
CA ASN A 246 -9.22 0.84 -10.35
C ASN A 246 -8.80 1.82 -11.46
N ASN A 247 -8.92 1.37 -12.70
CA ASN A 247 -8.65 2.14 -13.92
C ASN A 247 -9.87 2.03 -14.86
N SER A 248 -9.75 2.56 -16.08
CA SER A 248 -10.81 2.49 -17.10
C SER A 248 -10.44 1.55 -18.25
N LEU A 249 -9.76 0.44 -17.95
CA LEU A 249 -9.37 -0.54 -18.96
C LEU A 249 -10.63 -1.22 -19.53
N ASN A 250 -10.78 -1.16 -20.87
CA ASN A 250 -11.87 -1.85 -21.56
C ASN A 250 -11.44 -3.22 -22.11
N ASP A 251 -10.18 -3.31 -22.53
CA ASP A 251 -9.58 -4.49 -23.16
C ASP A 251 -8.15 -4.71 -22.65
N LEU A 252 -7.66 -5.94 -22.82
CA LEU A 252 -6.25 -6.30 -22.59
C LEU A 252 -5.54 -6.60 -23.93
N PRO A 253 -4.32 -6.10 -24.14
CA PRO A 253 -3.57 -6.34 -25.37
C PRO A 253 -3.15 -7.80 -25.49
N GLN A 254 -3.11 -8.32 -26.72
CA GLN A 254 -2.60 -9.68 -26.99
C GLN A 254 -1.11 -9.83 -26.66
N ASP A 255 -0.34 -8.74 -26.76
CA ASP A 255 1.09 -8.66 -26.44
C ASP A 255 1.41 -8.85 -24.93
N ILE A 256 0.41 -9.14 -24.08
CA ILE A 256 0.62 -9.40 -22.64
C ILE A 256 1.47 -10.65 -22.40
N ASP A 257 1.49 -11.59 -23.35
CA ASP A 257 2.28 -12.82 -23.31
C ASP A 257 3.80 -12.58 -23.27
N ARG A 258 4.27 -11.37 -23.61
CA ARG A 258 5.68 -10.96 -23.49
C ARG A 258 6.17 -10.86 -22.06
N LEU A 259 5.27 -10.75 -21.08
CA LEU A 259 5.60 -10.66 -19.67
C LEU A 259 5.87 -12.05 -19.08
N GLU A 260 6.90 -12.74 -19.57
CA GLU A 260 7.19 -14.14 -19.25
C GLU A 260 7.43 -14.38 -17.74
N GLU A 261 7.91 -13.36 -17.03
CA GLU A 261 8.22 -13.39 -15.59
C GLU A 261 7.02 -13.03 -14.69
N LEU A 262 5.87 -12.66 -15.26
CA LEU A 262 4.73 -12.16 -14.49
C LEU A 262 4.12 -13.26 -13.62
N GLN A 263 4.04 -12.98 -12.32
CA GLN A 263 3.51 -13.90 -11.31
C GLN A 263 2.18 -13.44 -10.75
N THR A 264 1.99 -12.12 -10.61
CA THR A 264 0.79 -11.52 -10.07
C THR A 264 0.31 -10.42 -10.99
N PHE A 265 -0.95 -10.53 -11.43
CA PHE A 265 -1.60 -9.53 -12.24
C PHE A 265 -2.93 -9.12 -11.62
N LEU A 266 -3.05 -7.86 -11.22
CA LEU A 266 -4.24 -7.31 -10.57
C LEU A 266 -4.93 -6.31 -11.51
N LEU A 267 -6.20 -6.58 -11.81
CA LEU A 267 -7.06 -5.87 -12.73
C LEU A 267 -8.43 -5.55 -12.12
N TYR A 268 -8.56 -5.60 -10.80
CA TYR A 268 -9.81 -5.32 -10.10
C TYR A 268 -10.32 -3.90 -10.40
N LYS A 269 -11.62 -3.65 -10.35
CA LYS A 269 -12.27 -2.37 -10.70
C LYS A 269 -11.84 -1.81 -12.06
N ASN A 270 -11.98 -2.63 -13.11
CA ASN A 270 -11.85 -2.20 -14.50
C ASN A 270 -13.13 -2.55 -15.29
N LYS A 271 -13.21 -2.11 -16.54
CA LYS A 271 -14.36 -2.31 -17.43
C LYS A 271 -14.09 -3.38 -18.49
N LEU A 272 -13.32 -4.40 -18.11
CA LEU A 272 -12.88 -5.45 -19.03
C LEU A 272 -14.07 -6.30 -19.48
N THR A 273 -14.19 -6.48 -20.80
CA THR A 273 -15.26 -7.27 -21.41
C THR A 273 -14.84 -8.70 -21.73
N TYR A 274 -13.58 -8.89 -22.12
CA TYR A 274 -12.99 -10.20 -22.41
C TYR A 274 -11.57 -10.31 -21.86
N LEU A 275 -11.14 -11.56 -21.63
CA LEU A 275 -9.76 -11.90 -21.32
C LEU A 275 -9.10 -12.58 -22.53
N PRO A 276 -7.94 -12.11 -23.02
CA PRO A 276 -7.31 -12.66 -24.21
C PRO A 276 -6.69 -14.04 -23.92
N TYR A 277 -6.69 -14.93 -24.93
CA TYR A 277 -6.03 -16.24 -24.87
C TYR A 277 -4.52 -16.14 -24.56
N ALA A 278 -3.90 -14.99 -24.85
CA ALA A 278 -2.50 -14.71 -24.53
C ALA A 278 -2.16 -14.89 -23.04
N LEU A 279 -3.12 -14.74 -22.12
CA LEU A 279 -2.91 -14.99 -20.69
C LEU A 279 -2.52 -16.45 -20.39
N LEU A 280 -2.92 -17.41 -21.25
CA LEU A 280 -2.54 -18.82 -21.11
C LEU A 280 -1.05 -19.06 -21.38
N ASN A 281 -0.38 -18.16 -22.10
CA ASN A 281 1.05 -18.26 -22.38
C ASN A 281 1.92 -17.83 -21.18
N LEU A 282 1.32 -17.18 -20.17
CA LEU A 282 2.01 -16.71 -18.96
C LEU A 282 2.22 -17.86 -17.97
N LYS A 283 3.27 -18.65 -18.22
CA LYS A 283 3.58 -19.87 -17.45
C LYS A 283 3.84 -19.64 -15.96
N LYS A 284 4.31 -18.44 -15.59
CA LYS A 284 4.65 -18.06 -14.21
C LYS A 284 3.49 -17.38 -13.48
N LEU A 285 2.37 -17.10 -14.15
CA LEU A 285 1.25 -16.39 -13.56
C LEU A 285 0.56 -17.28 -12.51
N THR A 286 0.59 -16.82 -11.27
CA THR A 286 0.01 -17.51 -10.10
C THR A 286 -1.27 -16.85 -9.61
N LEU A 287 -1.38 -15.53 -9.73
CA LEU A 287 -2.53 -14.77 -9.22
C LEU A 287 -3.03 -13.82 -10.31
N LEU A 288 -4.31 -13.95 -10.65
CA LEU A 288 -5.00 -13.08 -11.60
C LEU A 288 -6.30 -12.58 -10.96
N VAL A 289 -6.35 -11.33 -10.56
CA VAL A 289 -7.57 -10.73 -9.98
C VAL A 289 -8.23 -9.87 -11.05
N VAL A 290 -9.50 -10.10 -11.36
CA VAL A 290 -10.24 -9.35 -12.40
C VAL A 290 -11.66 -9.08 -11.92
N SER A 291 -12.20 -7.89 -12.18
CA SER A 291 -13.62 -7.61 -11.92
C SER A 291 -14.55 -8.45 -12.78
N GLY A 292 -15.60 -9.01 -12.16
CA GLY A 292 -16.61 -9.80 -12.85
C GLY A 292 -17.77 -9.01 -13.44
N ASP A 293 -17.89 -7.71 -13.14
CA ASP A 293 -19.08 -6.92 -13.45
C ASP A 293 -19.42 -6.81 -14.95
N HIS A 294 -18.38 -6.76 -15.79
CA HIS A 294 -18.50 -6.50 -17.22
C HIS A 294 -17.98 -7.65 -18.10
N LEU A 295 -17.45 -8.72 -17.49
CA LEU A 295 -16.87 -9.85 -18.20
C LEU A 295 -17.97 -10.70 -18.85
N VAL A 296 -17.96 -10.76 -20.18
CA VAL A 296 -18.90 -11.56 -20.97
C VAL A 296 -18.32 -12.95 -21.23
N GLU A 297 -17.03 -13.04 -21.53
CA GLU A 297 -16.34 -14.28 -21.87
C GLU A 297 -14.96 -14.39 -21.22
N ILE A 298 -14.66 -15.59 -20.73
CA ILE A 298 -13.34 -15.98 -20.24
C ILE A 298 -12.89 -17.24 -20.98
N PRO A 299 -11.62 -17.34 -21.41
CA PRO A 299 -11.08 -18.58 -21.97
C PRO A 299 -11.30 -19.75 -21.01
N THR A 300 -12.04 -20.78 -21.42
CA THR A 300 -12.38 -21.95 -20.57
C THR A 300 -11.12 -22.62 -20.00
N ALA A 301 -10.01 -22.57 -20.73
CA ALA A 301 -8.71 -23.10 -20.31
C ALA A 301 -8.08 -22.35 -19.11
N LEU A 302 -8.49 -21.11 -18.80
CA LEU A 302 -8.09 -20.41 -17.56
C LEU A 302 -8.83 -20.98 -16.34
N CYS A 303 -9.98 -21.62 -16.53
CA CYS A 303 -10.75 -22.27 -15.47
C CYS A 303 -10.34 -23.74 -15.26
N ASP A 304 -9.48 -24.29 -16.12
CA ASP A 304 -8.99 -25.65 -15.98
C ASP A 304 -7.96 -25.73 -14.83
N SER A 305 -8.24 -26.65 -13.90
CA SER A 305 -7.42 -26.95 -12.71
C SER A 305 -5.97 -27.39 -12.99
N SER A 306 -5.59 -27.53 -14.26
CA SER A 306 -4.24 -27.84 -14.70
C SER A 306 -3.34 -26.61 -14.86
N THR A 307 -3.90 -25.39 -14.82
CA THR A 307 -3.10 -24.17 -14.85
C THR A 307 -2.59 -23.82 -13.44
N PRO A 308 -1.37 -23.29 -13.29
CA PRO A 308 -0.85 -22.82 -11.99
C PRO A 308 -1.56 -21.56 -11.48
N LEU A 309 -2.60 -21.10 -12.18
CA LEU A 309 -3.41 -19.94 -11.82
C LEU A 309 -4.24 -20.27 -10.58
N LYS A 310 -3.90 -19.67 -9.45
CA LYS A 310 -4.41 -20.06 -8.14
C LYS A 310 -5.75 -19.42 -7.79
N PHE A 311 -6.12 -18.31 -8.45
CA PHE A 311 -7.33 -17.59 -8.07
C PHE A 311 -7.74 -16.59 -9.15
N VAL A 312 -9.00 -16.68 -9.61
CA VAL A 312 -9.71 -15.64 -10.36
C VAL A 312 -10.81 -15.13 -9.45
N ASN A 313 -10.63 -13.94 -8.87
CA ASN A 313 -11.64 -13.35 -8.00
C ASN A 313 -12.50 -12.36 -8.76
N LEU A 314 -13.66 -12.81 -9.21
CA LEU A 314 -14.71 -11.95 -9.75
C LEU A 314 -15.45 -11.28 -8.58
N MET A 315 -14.79 -10.36 -7.87
CA MET A 315 -15.51 -9.48 -6.95
C MET A 315 -16.23 -8.44 -7.80
N ASP A 316 -17.55 -8.58 -7.89
CA ASP A 316 -18.49 -7.61 -7.33
C ASP A 316 -19.91 -8.16 -7.52
N ASN A 317 -20.63 -8.29 -6.42
CA ASN A 317 -22.08 -8.46 -6.41
C ASN A 317 -22.59 -7.16 -5.77
N PRO A 318 -23.49 -6.41 -6.41
CA PRO A 318 -23.96 -5.13 -5.89
C PRO A 318 -24.92 -5.40 -4.73
N ILE A 319 -24.40 -5.74 -3.56
CA ILE A 319 -25.16 -5.82 -2.32
C ILE A 319 -24.47 -4.96 -1.28
N ASP A 320 -24.50 -3.64 -1.52
CA ASP A 320 -24.72 -2.64 -0.46
C ASP A 320 -25.06 -1.29 -1.09
N ASN A 321 -26.22 -1.26 -1.76
CA ASN A 321 -27.06 -0.06 -1.81
C ASN A 321 -28.15 -0.18 -0.73
N ILE A 322 -27.79 -0.66 0.46
CA ILE A 322 -28.60 -0.42 1.64
C ILE A 322 -28.45 1.06 1.93
N GLN A 323 -29.52 1.79 1.68
CA GLN A 323 -29.72 3.15 2.15
C GLN A 323 -29.48 3.19 3.66
N CYS A 324 -28.28 3.58 4.08
CA CYS A 324 -28.05 4.10 5.41
C CYS A 324 -28.50 5.57 5.38
N GLN A 325 -29.81 5.78 5.58
CA GLN A 325 -30.27 7.00 6.21
C GLN A 325 -29.76 6.96 7.65
N ASP A 326 -28.67 7.70 7.92
CA ASP A 326 -28.55 8.63 9.04
C ASP A 326 -27.07 8.89 9.39
N GLY A 327 -26.69 10.16 9.30
CA GLY A 327 -25.85 10.84 10.30
C GLY A 327 -24.33 10.70 10.19
N GLU A 328 -23.69 11.81 9.81
CA GLU A 328 -22.25 12.12 9.86
C GLU A 328 -21.40 11.60 8.69
N GLU A 329 -21.39 12.39 7.61
CA GLU A 329 -20.39 12.33 6.55
C GLU A 329 -18.98 12.51 7.11
N MET A 330 -18.26 11.40 7.38
CA MET A 330 -16.81 11.41 7.20
C MET A 330 -16.56 11.63 5.71
N ARG A 331 -16.15 12.85 5.33
CA ARG A 331 -15.59 13.13 4.01
C ARG A 331 -14.21 12.48 3.91
N GLU A 332 -14.16 11.16 3.72
CA GLU A 332 -12.95 10.52 3.24
C GLU A 332 -12.70 11.00 1.81
N SER A 333 -11.48 11.46 1.54
CA SER A 333 -11.12 11.82 0.16
C SER A 333 -11.18 10.56 -0.72
N GLU A 334 -11.45 10.70 -2.02
CA GLU A 334 -11.42 9.55 -2.93
C GLU A 334 -10.08 8.82 -2.89
N GLN A 335 -8.99 9.54 -2.59
CA GLN A 335 -7.65 8.98 -2.38
C GLN A 335 -7.59 8.09 -1.13
N ASP A 336 -8.21 8.51 -0.02
CA ASP A 336 -8.24 7.72 1.23
C ASP A 336 -9.04 6.43 1.05
N ARG A 337 -10.18 6.50 0.37
CA ARG A 337 -11.00 5.31 0.06
C ARG A 337 -10.23 4.34 -0.83
N GLN A 338 -9.55 4.84 -1.86
CA GLN A 338 -8.72 4.02 -2.74
C GLN A 338 -7.52 3.42 -2.01
N HIS A 339 -6.91 4.19 -1.10
CA HIS A 339 -5.84 3.70 -0.25
C HIS A 339 -6.32 2.58 0.66
N PHE A 340 -7.50 2.73 1.27
CA PHE A 340 -8.10 1.69 2.09
C PHE A 340 -8.38 0.41 1.30
N ASP A 341 -9.03 0.52 0.13
CA ASP A 341 -9.30 -0.61 -0.75
C ASP A 341 -7.98 -1.31 -1.17
N LYS A 342 -6.93 -0.54 -1.45
CA LYS A 342 -5.59 -1.04 -1.79
C LYS A 342 -4.95 -1.79 -0.62
N GLU A 343 -4.94 -1.21 0.57
CA GLU A 343 -4.39 -1.85 1.77
C GLU A 343 -5.18 -3.10 2.14
N PHE A 344 -6.50 -3.09 1.95
CA PHE A 344 -7.33 -4.28 2.07
C PHE A 344 -6.91 -5.37 1.07
N MET A 345 -6.71 -5.03 -0.20
CA MET A 345 -6.27 -5.98 -1.22
C MET A 345 -4.86 -6.52 -0.93
N ARG A 346 -3.93 -5.66 -0.48
CA ARG A 346 -2.57 -6.09 -0.06
C ARG A 346 -2.62 -7.05 1.11
N ALA A 347 -3.35 -6.70 2.18
CA ALA A 347 -3.53 -7.56 3.34
C ALA A 347 -4.21 -8.89 2.96
N TYR A 348 -5.17 -8.86 2.04
CA TYR A 348 -5.82 -10.07 1.53
C TYR A 348 -4.83 -10.96 0.75
N ILE A 349 -3.99 -10.37 -0.11
CA ILE A 349 -2.95 -11.11 -0.85
C ILE A 349 -1.91 -11.69 0.12
N GLU A 350 -1.53 -10.95 1.16
CA GLU A 350 -0.59 -11.40 2.19
C GLU A 350 -1.18 -12.56 3.01
N ASP A 351 -2.44 -12.48 3.43
CA ASP A 351 -3.16 -13.59 4.08
C ASP A 351 -3.24 -14.83 3.16
N LEU A 352 -3.43 -14.66 1.85
CA LEU A 352 -3.37 -15.77 0.91
C LEU A 352 -1.99 -16.43 0.86
N LYS A 353 -0.91 -15.64 0.85
CA LYS A 353 0.47 -16.17 0.91
C LYS A 353 0.72 -16.89 2.24
N GLU A 354 0.19 -16.40 3.35
CA GLU A 354 0.28 -17.05 4.66
C GLU A 354 -0.51 -18.36 4.72
N ARG A 355 -1.70 -18.42 4.12
CA ARG A 355 -2.50 -19.66 4.02
C ARG A 355 -1.80 -20.75 3.22
N GLU A 356 -1.04 -20.38 2.19
CA GLU A 356 -0.20 -21.34 1.46
C GLU A 356 1.01 -21.83 2.27
N SER A 357 1.38 -21.13 3.34
CA SER A 357 2.49 -21.48 4.22
C SER A 357 2.09 -22.36 5.42
N VAL A 358 0.83 -22.81 5.51
CA VAL A 358 0.36 -23.60 6.67
C VAL A 358 0.89 -25.05 6.60
N PRO A 359 1.39 -25.63 7.72
CA PRO A 359 2.03 -26.96 7.72
C PRO A 359 1.08 -28.09 7.31
N SER A 360 1.67 -29.08 6.64
CA SER A 360 1.07 -30.23 6.00
C SER A 360 0.47 -31.29 6.94
N TYR A 361 -0.30 -30.95 7.98
CA TYR A 361 -1.00 -31.97 8.76
C TYR A 361 -2.25 -31.41 9.45
N THR A 362 -3.43 -31.86 9.00
CA THR A 362 -4.51 -32.31 9.90
C THR A 362 -5.61 -33.03 9.08
N THR A 363 -5.61 -34.36 9.23
CA THR A 363 -6.69 -35.34 9.09
C THR A 363 -7.79 -35.07 8.04
N LYS A 364 -7.65 -35.74 6.88
CA LYS A 364 -8.76 -36.00 5.94
C LYS A 364 -9.92 -36.65 6.69
N VAL A 365 -11.08 -36.01 6.71
CA VAL A 365 -12.35 -36.69 6.99
C VAL A 365 -13.07 -36.87 5.65
N SER A 366 -12.95 -38.07 5.10
CA SER A 366 -13.71 -38.51 3.93
C SER A 366 -15.09 -38.99 4.37
N PHE A 367 -16.16 -38.34 3.90
CA PHE A 367 -17.50 -38.93 3.92
C PHE A 367 -17.77 -39.55 2.54
N SER A 368 -17.86 -40.88 2.53
CA SER A 368 -18.49 -41.63 1.46
C SER A 368 -19.98 -41.69 1.74
N LEU A 369 -20.81 -41.52 0.71
CA LEU A 369 -22.21 -41.90 0.79
C LEU A 369 -22.49 -42.82 -0.40
N GLN A 370 -22.68 -44.09 -0.07
CA GLN A 370 -23.21 -45.12 -0.96
C GLN A 370 -24.69 -44.85 -1.21
N LEU A 371 -25.01 -44.78 -2.51
CA LEU A 371 -26.29 -44.93 -3.22
C LEU A 371 -27.53 -44.21 -2.68
#